data_AF-A0A5D4TVG7-F1
#
_entry.id   AF-A0A5D4TVG7-F1
#
_cell.length_a   1.000
_cell.length_b   1.000
_cell.length_c   1.000
_cell.angle_alpha   90.00
_cell.angle_beta   90.00
_cell.angle_gamma   90.00
#
_symmetry.space_group_name_H-M   'P 1'
#
loop_
_entity.id
_entity.type
_entity.pdbx_description
1 polymer ?
#
loop_
_entity_poly.entity_id
_entity_poly.type
_entity_poly.pdbx_seq_one_letter_code
_entity_poly.pdbx_strand_id
1 'polypeptide(L)'
;MLVYILKIFMSLVTGYLFIMWCPVIELLSFSDIIVKLVLNPIQFFASSIAFMAGVLVNADLIKKEFFLLAHFFQGEYSFEVLAIPLHIAGLCFLSTIGIWQTLLFLCLAMFYGMLSVDFSESRRAPW
;
A
#
# COMPACT_ATOMS: atom_id res chain seq x y z
N MET A 1 -14.33 -6.58 9.57
CA MET A 1 -13.24 -6.24 10.54
C MET A 1 -12.01 -7.16 10.49
N LEU A 2 -12.08 -8.47 10.79
CA LEU A 2 -10.87 -9.33 10.85
C LEU A 2 -10.08 -9.35 9.52
N VAL A 3 -10.79 -9.51 8.39
CA VAL A 3 -10.20 -9.46 7.03
C VAL A 3 -9.51 -8.12 6.76
N TYR A 4 -10.06 -7.02 7.30
CA TYR A 4 -9.50 -5.68 7.12
C TYR A 4 -8.18 -5.54 7.88
N ILE A 5 -8.13 -5.99 9.14
CA ILE A 5 -6.91 -6.02 9.94
C ILE A 5 -5.85 -6.92 9.30
N LEU A 6 -6.25 -8.08 8.76
CA LEU A 6 -5.33 -8.96 8.04
C LEU A 6 -4.74 -8.29 6.80
N LYS A 7 -5.55 -7.54 6.03
CA LYS A 7 -5.07 -6.76 4.88
C LYS A 7 -4.11 -5.65 5.32
N ILE A 8 -4.38 -4.94 6.40
CA ILE A 8 -3.45 -3.95 6.98
C ILE A 8 -2.13 -4.62 7.36
N PHE A 9 -2.19 -5.77 8.03
CA PHE A 9 -1.00 -6.53 8.37
C PHE A 9 -0.22 -6.99 7.13
N MET A 10 -0.91 -7.48 6.09
CA MET A 10 -0.29 -7.83 4.81
C MET A 10 0.36 -6.63 4.13
N SER A 11 -0.29 -5.46 4.13
CA SER A 11 0.26 -4.19 3.64
C SER A 11 1.58 -3.85 4.34
N LEU A 12 1.61 -3.95 5.67
CA LEU A 12 2.80 -3.72 6.48
C LEU A 12 3.93 -4.70 6.14
N VAL A 13 3.63 -6.00 6.09
CA VAL A 13 4.63 -7.04 5.81
C VAL A 13 5.20 -6.86 4.41
N THR A 14 4.35 -6.70 3.40
CA THR A 14 4.78 -6.54 2.00
C THR A 14 5.57 -5.25 1.78
N GLY A 15 5.14 -4.13 2.37
CA GLY A 15 5.87 -2.88 2.32
C GLY A 15 7.21 -2.94 3.07
N TYR A 16 7.28 -3.60 4.23
CA TYR A 16 8.53 -3.83 4.94
C TYR A 16 9.52 -4.67 4.12
N LEU A 17 9.06 -5.78 3.54
CA LEU A 17 9.87 -6.63 2.67
C LEU A 17 10.35 -5.87 1.43
N PHE A 18 9.49 -5.06 0.83
CA PHE A 18 9.88 -4.19 -0.29
C PHE A 18 10.99 -3.22 0.12
N ILE A 19 10.83 -2.50 1.22
CA ILE A 19 11.83 -1.53 1.71
C ILE A 19 13.16 -2.21 2.01
N MET A 20 13.13 -3.38 2.68
CA MET A 20 14.34 -4.09 3.09
C MET A 20 15.10 -4.69 1.90
N TRP A 21 14.38 -5.18 0.89
CA TRP A 21 15.00 -5.82 -0.28
C TRP A 21 15.28 -4.87 -1.43
N CYS A 22 14.56 -3.75 -1.54
CA CYS A 22 14.82 -2.76 -2.57
C CYS A 22 16.12 -1.99 -2.24
N PRO A 23 17.07 -1.85 -3.19
CA PRO A 23 18.28 -1.07 -2.95
C PRO A 23 17.94 0.37 -2.54
N VAL A 24 18.63 0.88 -1.52
CA VAL A 24 18.39 2.21 -0.93
C VAL A 24 18.61 3.30 -1.99
N ILE A 25 17.54 4.07 -2.25
CA ILE A 25 17.48 5.09 -3.31
C ILE A 25 18.36 6.32 -2.99
N GLU A 26 18.67 6.58 -1.72
CA GLU A 26 19.32 7.82 -1.27
C GLU A 26 20.81 7.96 -1.62
N LEU A 27 21.51 6.86 -1.94
CA LEU A 27 22.98 6.86 -2.08
C LEU A 27 23.49 6.41 -3.46
N LEU A 28 22.63 6.31 -4.46
CA LEU A 28 22.99 5.71 -5.76
C LEU A 28 22.51 6.57 -6.92
N SER A 29 23.38 6.79 -7.91
CA SER A 29 22.92 7.27 -9.21
C SER A 29 21.97 6.23 -9.83
N PHE A 30 21.06 6.64 -10.72
CA PHE A 30 20.16 5.68 -11.40
C PHE A 30 20.92 4.52 -12.06
N SER A 31 22.13 4.79 -12.56
CA SER A 31 23.03 3.76 -13.09
C SER A 31 23.40 2.72 -12.04
N ASP A 32 23.79 3.16 -10.84
CA ASP A 32 24.21 2.26 -9.77
C ASP A 32 23.03 1.43 -9.21
N ILE A 33 21.81 1.99 -9.24
CA ILE A 33 20.59 1.24 -8.92
C ILE A 33 20.44 0.07 -9.91
N ILE A 34 20.51 0.34 -11.22
CA ILE A 34 20.38 -0.70 -12.26
C ILE A 34 21.48 -1.75 -12.10
N VAL A 35 22.73 -1.33 -11.87
CA VAL A 35 23.85 -2.26 -11.69
C VAL A 35 23.63 -3.16 -10.47
N LYS A 36 23.26 -2.61 -9.31
CA LYS A 36 22.98 -3.42 -8.11
C LYS A 36 21.79 -4.36 -8.31
N LEU A 37 20.78 -3.94 -9.07
CA LEU A 37 19.62 -4.73 -9.43
C LEU A 37 20.01 -5.95 -10.25
N VAL A 38 20.82 -5.73 -11.30
CA VAL A 38 21.28 -6.77 -12.23
C VAL A 38 22.23 -7.75 -11.53
N LEU A 39 23.05 -7.25 -10.60
CA LEU A 39 23.98 -8.09 -9.84
C LEU A 39 23.29 -8.96 -8.76
N ASN A 40 22.10 -8.58 -8.29
CA ASN A 40 21.35 -9.32 -7.27
C ASN A 40 19.92 -9.65 -7.74
N PRO A 41 19.76 -10.51 -8.76
CA PRO A 41 18.47 -10.74 -9.41
C PRO A 41 17.42 -11.34 -8.46
N ILE A 42 17.82 -12.23 -7.54
CA ILE A 42 16.89 -12.87 -6.59
C ILE A 42 16.26 -11.82 -5.67
N GLN A 43 17.08 -10.92 -5.13
CA GLN A 43 16.63 -9.85 -4.25
C GLN A 43 15.71 -8.88 -5.00
N PHE A 44 16.04 -8.56 -6.27
CA PHE A 44 15.17 -7.76 -7.12
C PHE A 44 13.80 -8.41 -7.36
N PHE A 45 13.76 -9.69 -7.73
CA PHE A 45 12.50 -10.41 -7.94
C PHE A 45 11.66 -10.47 -6.66
N ALA A 46 12.28 -10.78 -5.53
CA ALA A 46 11.60 -10.80 -4.23
C ALA A 46 11.04 -9.42 -3.86
N SER A 47 11.82 -8.36 -4.04
CA SER A 47 11.40 -6.97 -3.85
C SER A 47 10.24 -6.60 -4.77
N SER A 48 10.29 -6.98 -6.05
CA SER A 48 9.25 -6.71 -7.03
C SER A 48 7.93 -7.44 -6.73
N ILE A 49 8.00 -8.68 -6.26
CA ILE A 49 6.82 -9.44 -5.84
C ILE A 49 6.20 -8.80 -4.59
N ALA A 50 7.02 -8.48 -3.59
CA ALA A 50 6.57 -7.80 -2.38
C ALA A 50 5.93 -6.44 -2.71
N PHE A 51 6.56 -5.68 -3.61
CA PHE A 51 6.04 -4.43 -4.15
C PHE A 51 4.66 -4.62 -4.81
N MET A 52 4.55 -5.54 -5.77
CA MET A 52 3.30 -5.76 -6.50
C MET A 52 2.17 -6.23 -5.58
N ALA A 53 2.43 -7.22 -4.71
CA ALA A 53 1.47 -7.70 -3.75
C ALA A 53 1.02 -6.59 -2.79
N GLY A 54 1.98 -5.80 -2.29
CA GLY A 54 1.69 -4.70 -1.39
C GLY A 54 0.88 -3.59 -2.06
N VAL A 55 1.18 -3.23 -3.32
CA VAL A 55 0.40 -2.24 -4.07
C VAL A 55 -1.05 -2.68 -4.24
N LEU A 56 -1.28 -3.95 -4.60
CA LEU A 56 -2.63 -4.48 -4.76
C LEU A 56 -3.42 -4.46 -3.44
N VAL A 57 -2.78 -4.86 -2.34
CA VAL A 57 -3.41 -4.85 -1.01
C VAL A 57 -3.69 -3.42 -0.55
N ASN A 58 -2.75 -2.49 -0.74
CA ASN A 58 -2.92 -1.10 -0.34
C ASN A 58 -3.96 -0.38 -1.17
N ALA A 59 -4.03 -0.66 -2.46
CA ALA A 59 -5.06 -0.08 -3.31
C ALA A 59 -6.47 -0.48 -2.89
N ASP A 60 -6.67 -1.76 -2.54
CA ASP A 60 -7.94 -2.24 -2.01
C ASP A 60 -8.27 -1.62 -0.63
N LEU A 61 -7.26 -1.47 0.24
CA LEU A 61 -7.40 -0.74 1.51
C LEU A 61 -7.79 0.71 1.27
N ILE A 62 -7.09 1.45 0.41
CA ILE A 62 -7.37 2.85 0.08
C ILE A 62 -8.78 3.00 -0.50
N LYS A 63 -9.20 2.11 -1.43
CA LYS A 63 -10.56 2.10 -1.97
C LYS A 63 -11.58 1.96 -0.84
N LYS A 64 -11.40 0.97 0.04
CA LYS A 64 -12.30 0.73 1.17
C LYS A 64 -12.34 1.90 2.16
N GLU A 65 -11.17 2.45 2.51
CA GLU A 65 -11.02 3.58 3.41
C GLU A 65 -11.69 4.83 2.87
N PHE A 66 -11.56 5.08 1.56
CA PHE A 66 -12.22 6.18 0.88
C PHE A 66 -13.75 6.07 1.00
N PHE A 67 -14.32 4.89 0.76
CA PHE A 67 -15.77 4.68 0.92
C PHE A 67 -16.20 4.82 2.39
N LEU A 68 -15.48 4.21 3.34
CA LEU A 68 -15.80 4.33 4.77
C LEU A 68 -15.76 5.78 5.24
N LEU A 69 -14.76 6.55 4.78
CA LEU A 69 -14.64 7.96 5.13
C LEU A 69 -15.77 8.79 4.52
N ALA A 70 -16.15 8.51 3.27
CA ALA A 70 -17.27 9.17 2.60
C ALA A 70 -18.61 8.96 3.34
N HIS A 71 -18.91 7.72 3.76
CA HIS A 71 -20.12 7.41 4.53
C HIS A 71 -20.08 8.00 5.94
N PHE A 72 -18.91 8.03 6.58
CA PHE A 72 -18.73 8.70 7.87
C PHE A 72 -19.06 10.20 7.80
N PHE A 73 -18.65 10.89 6.72
CA PHE A 73 -19.02 12.28 6.48
C PHE A 73 -20.52 12.49 6.20
N GLN A 74 -21.23 11.45 5.75
CA GLN A 74 -22.68 11.45 5.57
C GLN A 74 -23.45 11.13 6.86
N GLY A 75 -22.75 10.85 7.97
CA GLY A 75 -23.34 10.58 9.29
C GLY A 75 -23.58 9.10 9.59
N GLU A 76 -23.09 8.20 8.74
CA GLU A 76 -23.17 6.76 8.96
C GLU A 76 -21.94 6.27 9.73
N TYR A 77 -22.19 5.66 10.90
CA TYR A 77 -21.12 5.22 11.80
C TYR A 77 -20.87 3.73 11.64
N SER A 78 -19.68 3.38 11.14
CA SER A 78 -19.18 2.01 11.13
C SER A 78 -17.98 1.87 12.05
N PHE A 79 -17.96 0.80 12.86
CA PHE A 79 -16.82 0.47 13.72
C PHE A 79 -15.54 0.21 12.91
N GLU A 80 -15.65 -0.09 11.61
CA GLU A 80 -14.50 -0.31 10.74
C GLU A 80 -13.65 0.96 10.53
N VAL A 81 -14.20 2.15 10.76
CA VAL A 81 -13.47 3.44 10.67
C VAL A 81 -12.29 3.49 11.65
N LEU A 82 -12.35 2.75 12.77
CA LEU A 82 -11.28 2.69 13.76
C LEU A 82 -9.99 2.05 13.22
N ALA A 83 -10.08 1.25 12.15
CA ALA A 83 -8.91 0.61 11.54
C ALA A 83 -8.15 1.53 10.56
N ILE A 84 -8.74 2.66 10.14
CA ILE A 84 -8.07 3.67 9.29
C ILE A 84 -6.83 4.27 9.99
N PRO A 85 -6.90 4.79 11.23
CA PRO A 85 -5.72 5.32 11.90
C PRO A 85 -4.65 4.24 12.14
N LEU A 86 -5.03 2.97 12.29
CA LEU A 86 -4.08 1.87 12.39
C LEU A 86 -3.30 1.68 11.08
N HIS A 87 -3.98 1.73 9.93
CA HIS A 87 -3.34 1.64 8.62
C HIS A 87 -2.39 2.83 8.38
N ILE A 88 -2.85 4.06 8.68
CA ILE A 88 -2.03 5.28 8.57
C ILE A 88 -0.80 5.20 9.48
N ALA A 89 -0.97 4.78 10.74
CA ALA A 89 0.15 4.60 11.66
C ALA A 89 1.17 3.57 11.12
N GLY A 90 0.69 2.52 10.47
CA GLY A 90 1.52 1.53 9.79
C GLY A 90 2.34 2.13 8.64
N LEU A 91 1.71 2.92 7.78
CA LEU A 91 2.40 3.62 6.69
C LEU A 91 3.42 4.64 7.22
N CYS A 92 3.09 5.35 8.30
CA CYS A 92 4.04 6.24 8.97
C CYS A 92 5.24 5.47 9.51
N PHE A 93 5.03 4.30 10.11
CA PHE A 93 6.12 3.43 10.56
C PHE A 93 7.03 3.00 9.39
N LEU A 94 6.47 2.55 8.27
CA LEU A 94 7.26 2.21 7.06
C LEU A 94 8.06 3.40 6.54
N SER A 95 7.47 4.60 6.56
CA SER A 95 8.13 5.83 6.13
C SER A 95 9.39 6.15 6.94
N THR A 96 9.44 5.78 8.23
CA THR A 96 10.65 5.95 9.06
C THR A 96 11.82 5.03 8.65
N ILE A 97 11.53 3.93 7.95
CA ILE A 97 12.53 2.95 7.50
C ILE A 97 13.02 3.28 6.09
N GLY A 98 12.10 3.69 5.20
CA GLY A 98 12.42 4.03 3.83
C GLY A 98 11.38 4.96 3.22
N ILE A 99 11.62 6.27 3.35
CA ILE A 99 10.65 7.30 2.94
C ILE A 99 10.38 7.27 1.43
N TRP A 100 11.42 7.11 0.60
CA TRP A 100 11.30 7.10 -0.86
C TRP A 100 10.55 5.88 -1.37
N GLN A 101 10.87 4.71 -0.82
CA GLN A 101 10.20 3.45 -1.14
C GLN A 101 8.72 3.52 -0.71
N THR A 102 8.45 4.03 0.49
CA THR A 102 7.08 4.18 1.01
C THR A 102 6.27 5.17 0.17
N LEU A 103 6.88 6.28 -0.26
CA LEU A 103 6.24 7.26 -1.12
C LEU A 103 5.87 6.66 -2.49
N LEU A 104 6.81 5.97 -3.14
CA LEU A 104 6.56 5.28 -4.42
C LEU A 104 5.41 4.28 -4.29
N PHE A 105 5.45 3.50 -3.22
CA PHE A 105 4.45 2.49 -2.91
C PHE A 105 3.06 3.11 -2.71
N LEU A 106 2.97 4.18 -1.91
CA LEU A 106 1.72 4.89 -1.66
C LEU A 106 1.16 5.55 -2.92
N CYS A 107 2.00 6.22 -3.71
CA CYS A 107 1.59 6.85 -4.96
C CYS A 107 0.99 5.82 -5.92
N LEU A 108 1.68 4.69 -6.14
CA LEU A 108 1.22 3.66 -7.06
C LEU A 108 -0.03 2.94 -6.55
N ALA A 109 -0.12 2.67 -5.25
CA ALA A 109 -1.33 2.13 -4.64
C ALA A 109 -2.52 3.09 -4.75
N MET A 110 -2.31 4.40 -4.60
CA MET A 110 -3.35 5.41 -4.78
C MET A 110 -3.85 5.45 -6.22
N PHE A 111 -2.95 5.53 -7.20
CA PHE A 111 -3.33 5.52 -8.62
C PHE A 111 -4.08 4.24 -9.00
N TYR A 112 -3.56 3.07 -8.60
CA TYR A 112 -4.22 1.80 -8.89
C TYR A 112 -5.56 1.68 -8.16
N GLY A 113 -5.63 2.08 -6.90
CA GLY A 113 -6.86 2.07 -6.10
C GLY A 113 -7.95 2.93 -6.73
N MET A 114 -7.60 4.13 -7.18
CA MET A 114 -8.52 5.04 -7.88
C MET A 114 -8.97 4.48 -9.24
N LEU A 115 -8.05 3.93 -10.05
CA LEU A 115 -8.38 3.32 -11.34
C LEU A 115 -9.22 2.05 -11.20
N SER A 116 -9.02 1.30 -10.11
CA SER A 116 -9.78 0.09 -9.78
C SER A 116 -11.15 0.40 -9.16
N VAL A 117 -11.50 1.67 -8.95
CA VAL A 117 -12.86 2.04 -8.53
C VAL A 117 -13.80 1.83 -9.71
N ASP A 118 -14.42 0.67 -9.74
CA ASP A 118 -15.48 0.37 -10.69
C ASP A 118 -16.79 1.04 -10.21
N PHE A 119 -17.19 2.12 -10.89
CA PHE A 119 -18.45 2.84 -10.61
C PHE A 119 -19.70 1.98 -10.85
N SER A 120 -19.56 0.78 -11.43
CA SER A 120 -20.68 -0.17 -11.58
C SER A 120 -21.02 -0.92 -10.28
N GLU A 121 -20.08 -1.00 -9.32
CA GLU A 121 -20.26 -1.65 -8.02
C GLU A 121 -21.00 -0.75 -7.03
N SER A 122 -20.81 0.58 -7.14
CA SER A 122 -21.61 1.60 -6.44
C SER A 122 -23.11 1.54 -6.74
N ARG A 123 -23.51 0.88 -7.84
CA ARG A 123 -24.92 0.68 -8.23
C ARG A 123 -25.50 -0.65 -7.78
N ARG A 124 -24.67 -1.56 -7.24
CA ARG A 124 -25.01 -2.94 -6.88
C ARG A 124 -24.73 -3.31 -5.42
N ALA A 125 -24.34 -2.36 -4.58
CA ALA A 125 -24.42 -2.52 -3.13
C ALA A 125 -25.83 -2.08 -2.67
N PRO A 126 -26.77 -2.99 -2.42
CA PRO A 126 -27.56 -2.83 -1.21
C PRO A 126 -26.57 -2.97 -0.04
N TRP A 127 -26.85 -2.28 1.08
CA TRP A 127 -26.07 -2.22 2.33
C TRP A 127 -24.77 -1.41 2.28
#